data_AF-A0A4P7R7G3-F1
#
_entry.id   AF-A0A4P7R7G3-F1
#
_cell.length_a   1.000
_cell.length_b   1.000
_cell.length_c   1.000
_cell.angle_alpha   90.00
_cell.angle_beta   90.00
_cell.angle_gamma   90.00
#
_symmetry.space_group_name_H-M   'P 1'
#
loop_
_entity.id
_entity.type
_entity.pdbx_description
1 polymer ?
#
loop_
_entity_poly.entity_id
_entity_poly.type
_entity_poly.pdbx_seq_one_letter_code
_entity_poly.pdbx_strand_id
1 'polypeptide(L)'
;MNNPWQIDDLLAGLYDARKRGDLGRLAFLAYCDVRRWAREEGRQGLAELAAGLVTQSPHLSREVFLDQIDLLVKQLESLQRASEASGSGPAPAALWLGNPQLA
;
A
#
# COMPACT_ATOMS: atom_id res chain seq x y z
N MET A 1 14.48 -4.55 14.91
CA MET A 1 13.19 -3.92 14.52
C MET A 1 12.44 -4.86 13.59
N ASN A 2 11.45 -5.59 14.12
CA ASN A 2 10.44 -6.31 13.36
C ASN A 2 9.14 -5.53 13.53
N ASN A 3 8.90 -4.51 12.71
CA ASN A 3 7.55 -3.95 12.59
C ASN A 3 6.92 -4.62 11.37
N PRO A 4 5.76 -5.29 11.52
CA PRO A 4 4.94 -5.63 10.37
C PRO A 4 4.40 -4.30 9.86
N TRP A 5 5.08 -3.70 8.87
CA TRP A 5 4.64 -2.42 8.32
C TRP A 5 3.22 -2.58 7.82
N GLN A 6 2.26 -1.90 8.46
CA GLN A 6 0.93 -1.81 7.91
C GLN A 6 0.98 -0.85 6.72
N ILE A 7 0.10 -1.07 5.75
CA ILE A 7 0.05 -0.24 4.55
C ILE A 7 -0.14 1.24 4.89
N ASP A 8 -0.82 1.54 6.00
CA ASP A 8 -1.00 2.88 6.56
C ASP A 8 0.32 3.56 6.92
N ASP A 9 1.24 2.83 7.57
CA ASP A 9 2.54 3.37 7.99
C ASP A 9 3.41 3.69 6.76
N LEU A 10 3.35 2.84 5.73
CA LEU A 10 4.06 3.05 4.47
C LEU A 10 3.52 4.29 3.74
N LEU A 11 2.20 4.41 3.65
CA LEU A 11 1.54 5.58 3.05
C LEU A 11 1.89 6.86 3.82
N ALA A 12 1.79 6.86 5.15
CA ALA A 12 2.14 8.00 5.98
C ALA A 12 3.60 8.45 5.80
N GLY A 13 4.53 7.48 5.75
CA GLY A 13 5.95 7.74 5.49
C GLY A 13 6.20 8.35 4.12
N LEU A 14 5.57 7.81 3.06
CA LEU A 14 5.69 8.33 1.70
C LEU A 14 5.11 9.75 1.60
N TYR A 15 3.97 10.01 2.24
CA TYR A 15 3.33 11.33 2.26
C TYR A 15 4.18 12.39 2.95
N ASP A 16 4.73 12.11 4.14
CA ASP A 16 5.58 13.06 4.86
C ASP A 16 6.87 13.36 4.06
N ALA A 17 7.52 12.34 3.51
CA ALA A 17 8.71 12.51 2.68
C ALA A 17 8.41 13.29 1.39
N ARG A 18 7.26 13.02 0.75
CA ARG A 18 6.80 13.75 -0.44
C ARG A 18 6.54 15.23 -0.15
N LYS A 19 5.90 15.54 0.98
CA LYS A 19 5.64 16.91 1.43
C LYS A 19 6.92 17.69 1.69
N ARG A 20 7.94 17.03 2.25
CA ARG A 20 9.27 17.62 2.50
C ARG A 20 10.14 17.70 1.26
N GLY A 21 9.78 16.98 0.19
CA GLY A 21 10.58 16.86 -1.03
C GLY A 21 11.87 16.06 -0.83
N ASP A 22 11.91 15.19 0.18
CA ASP A 22 13.08 14.39 0.53
C ASP A 22 13.21 13.17 -0.39
N LEU A 23 13.98 13.35 -1.47
CA LEU A 23 14.16 12.34 -2.51
C LEU A 23 14.88 11.09 -1.98
N GLY A 24 15.85 11.27 -1.09
CA GLY A 24 16.60 10.16 -0.50
C GLY A 24 15.71 9.29 0.37
N ARG A 25 14.86 9.93 1.18
CA ARG A 25 13.87 9.24 1.99
C ARG A 25 12.81 8.53 1.14
N LEU A 26 12.32 9.17 0.08
CA LEU A 26 11.38 8.56 -0.86
C LEU A 26 11.96 7.32 -1.54
N ALA A 27 13.19 7.39 -2.03
CA ALA A 27 13.87 6.25 -2.63
C ALA A 27 14.07 5.11 -1.62
N PHE A 28 14.46 5.44 -0.38
CA PHE A 28 14.61 4.45 0.69
C PHE A 28 13.28 3.76 1.02
N LEU A 29 12.21 4.51 1.24
CA LEU A 29 10.90 3.96 1.58
C LEU A 29 10.35 3.07 0.45
N ALA A 30 10.48 3.51 -0.81
CA ALA A 30 10.06 2.72 -1.96
C ALA A 30 10.87 1.41 -2.07
N TYR A 31 12.20 1.50 -2.07
CA TYR A 31 13.05 0.34 -2.34
C TYR A 31 13.15 -0.64 -1.18
N CYS A 32 13.24 -0.15 0.05
CA CYS A 32 13.45 -0.99 1.23
C CYS A 32 12.11 -1.44 1.82
N ASP A 33 11.24 -0.49 2.17
CA ASP A 33 10.07 -0.78 3.01
C ASP A 33 8.90 -1.29 2.17
N VAL A 34 8.51 -0.57 1.10
CA VAL A 34 7.41 -0.99 0.22
C VAL A 34 7.70 -2.30 -0.49
N ARG A 35 8.92 -2.49 -1.01
CA ARG A 35 9.32 -3.75 -1.64
C ARG A 35 9.28 -4.93 -0.67
N ARG A 36 9.75 -4.73 0.57
CA ARG A 36 9.75 -5.78 1.59
C ARG A 36 8.32 -6.16 1.96
N TRP A 37 7.49 -5.17 2.27
CA TRP A 37 6.07 -5.38 2.57
C TRP A 37 5.36 -6.09 1.41
N ALA A 38 5.56 -5.65 0.17
CA ALA A 38 4.95 -6.26 -1.00
C ALA A 38 5.33 -7.74 -1.14
N ARG A 39 6.56 -8.14 -0.77
CA ARG A 39 6.97 -9.54 -0.77
C ARG A 39 6.31 -10.35 0.35
N GLU A 40 6.26 -9.79 1.56
CA GLU A 40 5.63 -10.44 2.72
C GLU A 40 4.13 -10.69 2.45
N GLU A 41 3.49 -9.82 1.69
CA GLU A 41 2.09 -9.93 1.26
C GLU A 41 1.85 -10.73 -0.04
N GLY A 42 2.89 -11.31 -0.64
CA GLY A 42 2.78 -12.06 -1.91
C GLY A 42 2.49 -11.22 -3.15
N ARG A 43 2.66 -9.90 -3.08
CA ARG A 43 2.42 -8.92 -4.17
C ARG A 43 3.69 -8.67 -4.98
N GLN A 44 4.16 -9.69 -5.69
CA GLN A 44 5.45 -9.65 -6.39
C GLN A 44 5.57 -8.54 -7.44
N GLY A 45 4.51 -8.24 -8.20
CA GLY A 45 4.52 -7.16 -9.19
C GLY A 45 4.76 -5.78 -8.57
N LEU A 46 4.23 -5.53 -7.37
CA LEU A 46 4.47 -4.28 -6.64
C LEU A 46 5.90 -4.21 -6.10
N ALA A 47 6.44 -5.35 -5.64
CA ALA A 47 7.82 -5.42 -5.19
C ALA A 47 8.82 -5.14 -6.32
N GLU A 48 8.52 -5.60 -7.54
CA GLU A 48 9.32 -5.34 -8.73
C GLU A 48 9.21 -3.88 -9.19
N LEU A 49 8.00 -3.31 -9.19
CA LEU A 49 7.77 -1.91 -9.50
C LEU A 49 8.56 -1.00 -8.54
N ALA A 50 8.44 -1.26 -7.23
CA ALA A 50 9.15 -0.50 -6.20
C ALA A 50 10.69 -0.64 -6.32
N ALA A 51 11.17 -1.82 -6.72
CA ALA A 51 12.59 -2.02 -7.01
C ALA A 51 13.04 -1.21 -8.23
N GLY A 52 12.30 -1.31 -9.34
CA GLY A 52 12.60 -0.63 -10.60
C GLY A 52 12.63 0.89 -10.46
N LEU A 53 11.76 1.45 -9.62
CA LEU A 53 11.68 2.87 -9.28
C LEU A 53 12.99 3.48 -8.75
N VAL A 54 13.89 2.67 -8.21
CA VAL A 54 15.17 3.14 -7.65
C VAL A 54 16.37 2.60 -8.43
N THR A 55 16.26 1.38 -8.96
CA THR A 55 17.37 0.74 -9.69
C THR A 55 17.44 1.12 -11.16
N GLN A 56 16.33 1.56 -11.78
CA GLN A 56 16.33 2.04 -13.16
C GLN A 56 16.77 3.51 -13.21
N SER A 57 18.08 3.69 -13.02
CA SER A 57 18.77 4.97 -13.12
C SER A 57 19.44 5.18 -14.49
N PRO A 58 19.62 6.44 -14.92
CA PRO A 58 19.22 7.67 -14.23
C PRO A 58 17.79 8.10 -14.57
N HIS A 59 17.04 8.61 -13.57
CA HIS A 59 15.77 9.29 -13.83
C HIS A 59 16.01 10.58 -14.60
N LEU A 60 15.17 10.85 -15.61
CA LEU A 60 15.29 12.00 -16.50
C LEU A 60 15.24 13.35 -15.75
N SER A 61 14.45 13.41 -14.68
CA SER A 61 14.35 14.58 -13.81
C SER A 61 13.80 14.19 -12.43
N ARG A 62 13.94 15.12 -11.47
CA ARG A 62 13.29 15.03 -10.15
C ARG A 62 11.77 14.88 -10.26
N GLU A 63 11.14 15.61 -11.17
CA GLU A 63 9.69 15.59 -11.36
C GLU A 63 9.21 14.22 -11.83
N VAL A 64 9.92 13.61 -12.78
CA VAL A 64 9.60 12.24 -13.24
C VAL A 64 9.71 11.23 -12.11
N PHE A 65 10.71 11.36 -11.24
CA PHE A 65 10.81 10.49 -10.05
C PHE A 65 9.62 10.71 -9.10
N LEU A 66 9.23 11.96 -8.86
CA LEU A 66 8.08 12.27 -8.00
C LEU A 66 6.76 11.75 -8.59
N ASP A 67 6.55 11.84 -9.91
CA ASP A 67 5.37 11.29 -10.57
C ASP A 67 5.30 9.76 -10.43
N GLN A 68 6.45 9.08 -10.52
CA GLN A 68 6.54 7.63 -10.30
C GLN A 68 6.25 7.25 -8.84
N ILE A 69 6.71 8.05 -7.88
CA ILE A 69 6.35 7.90 -6.46
C ILE A 69 4.84 8.12 -6.25
N ASP A 70 4.26 9.14 -6.88
CA ASP A 70 2.83 9.43 -6.77
C ASP A 70 1.98 8.29 -7.38
N LEU A 71 2.47 7.63 -8.44
CA LEU A 71 1.87 6.41 -8.97
C LEU A 71 1.95 5.23 -7.98
N LEU A 72 3.11 5.05 -7.34
CA LEU A 72 3.28 4.01 -6.31
C LEU A 72 2.32 4.22 -5.13
N VAL A 73 2.18 5.46 -4.66
CA VAL A 73 1.25 5.83 -3.59
C VAL A 73 -0.19 5.47 -3.99
N LYS A 74 -0.64 5.84 -5.19
CA LYS A 74 -1.99 5.50 -5.68
C LYS A 74 -2.26 3.99 -5.71
N GLN A 75 -1.26 3.18 -6.05
CA GLN A 75 -1.41 1.71 -6.03
C GLN A 75 -1.58 1.19 -4.61
N LEU A 76 -0.78 1.69 -3.66
CA LEU A 76 -0.89 1.34 -2.24
C LEU A 76 -2.28 1.73 -1.68
N GLU A 77 -2.77 2.93 -1.99
CA GLU A 77 -4.12 3.36 -1.58
C GLU A 77 -5.24 2.49 -2.15
N SER A 78 -5.08 2.00 -3.39
CA SER A 78 -6.05 1.06 -3.98
C SER A 78 -6.07 -0.27 -3.22
N LEU A 79 -4.92 -0.74 -2.75
CA LEU A 79 -4.80 -1.97 -1.98
C LEU A 79 -5.38 -1.81 -0.57
N GLN A 80 -5.13 -0.67 0.07
CA GLN A 80 -5.71 -0.32 1.37
C GLN A 80 -7.25 -0.35 1.28
N ARG A 81 -7.82 0.37 0.30
CA ARG A 81 -9.28 0.38 0.08
C ARG A 81 -9.85 -0.99 -0.24
N ALA A 82 -9.15 -1.81 -1.01
CA ALA A 82 -9.60 -3.17 -1.31
C ALA A 82 -9.59 -4.08 -0.06
N SER A 83 -8.61 -3.90 0.82
CA SER A 83 -8.53 -4.58 2.12
C SER A 83 -9.66 -4.14 3.05
N GLU A 84 -9.93 -2.85 3.14
CA GLU A 84 -11.03 -2.29 3.93
C GLU A 84 -12.39 -2.76 3.42
N ALA A 85 -12.59 -2.81 2.10
CA ALA A 85 -13.82 -3.33 1.49
C ALA A 85 -14.02 -4.83 1.76
N SER A 86 -12.93 -5.60 1.86
CA SER A 86 -12.98 -7.02 2.20
C SER A 86 -13.12 -7.26 3.72
N GLY A 87 -12.67 -6.32 4.55
CA GLY A 87 -12.81 -6.34 6.01
C GLY A 87 -14.13 -5.74 6.53
N SER A 88 -14.86 -4.99 5.70
CA SER A 88 -16.19 -4.46 6.02
C SER A 88 -17.29 -5.38 5.50
N GLY A 89 -17.43 -6.50 6.19
CA GLY A 89 -18.64 -7.30 6.16
C GLY A 89 -18.89 -7.87 7.53
N PRO A 90 -19.71 -7.24 8.40
CA PRO A 90 -20.53 -8.05 9.27
C PRO A 90 -21.38 -8.88 8.30
N ALA A 91 -21.17 -10.20 8.27
CA ALA A 91 -22.25 -11.09 7.89
C ALA A 91 -23.50 -10.58 8.65
N PRO A 92 -24.64 -10.30 8.00
CA PRO A 92 -25.88 -10.08 8.72
C PRO A 92 -26.28 -11.42 9.34
N ALA A 93 -25.59 -11.80 10.41
CA ALA A 93 -26.07 -12.77 11.36
C ALA A 93 -27.27 -12.11 12.03
N ALA A 94 -28.44 -12.61 11.63
CA ALA A 94 -29.71 -12.46 12.31
C ALA A 94 -30.37 -11.09 12.23
N LEU A 95 -31.02 -10.79 11.12
CA LEU A 95 -32.28 -10.05 11.15
C LEU A 95 -33.20 -10.59 10.03
N TRP A 96 -34.17 -11.42 10.43
CA TRP A 96 -35.40 -11.80 9.70
C TRP A 96 -35.33 -12.94 8.67
N LEU A 97 -35.62 -14.19 9.08
CA LEU A 97 -36.70 -14.97 8.46
C LEU A 97 -37.10 -16.21 9.30
N GLY A 98 -38.31 -16.12 9.86
CA GLY A 98 -39.24 -17.15 10.35
C GLY A 98 -38.73 -18.52 10.77
N ASN A 99 -38.86 -18.82 12.07
CA ASN A 99 -38.84 -20.19 12.60
C ASN A 99 -40.30 -20.64 12.85
N PRO A 100 -40.89 -21.53 12.02
CA PRO A 100 -42.24 -22.02 12.22
C PRO A 100 -42.21 -23.39 12.92
N GLN A 101 -41.92 -23.42 14.22
CA GLN A 101 -42.21 -24.60 15.04
C GLN A 101 -42.63 -24.19 16.46
N LEU A 102 -43.90 -23.80 16.56
CA LEU A 102 -44.73 -24.00 17.75
C LEU A 102 -46.15 -24.29 17.23
N ALA A 103 -46.41 -25.57 16.96
CA ALA A 103 -47.74 -26.17 16.87
C ALA A 103 -47.60 -27.67 17.13
#